data_AF-C0LEE7-F1
#
_entry.id   AF-C0LEE7-F1
#
_cell.length_a   1.000
_cell.length_b   1.000
_cell.length_c   1.000
_cell.angle_alpha   90.00
_cell.angle_beta   90.00
_cell.angle_gamma   90.00
#
_symmetry.space_group_name_H-M   'P 1'
#
loop_
_entity.id
_entity.type
_entity.pdbx_description
1 polymer ?
#
loop_
_entity_poly.entity_id
_entity_poly.type
_entity_poly.pdbx_seq_one_letter_code
_entity_poly.pdbx_strand_id
1 'polypeptide(L)'
;MGIKAVVEAIHEPPQHGDPDGLTVALPWEDEKRIKELGSWCYLDEEMKKNGKGPIEVLGQIFTDLTAQPDDRSKLVYKRHPQSFYMSSLEVIFAAKMQAAHPTVTRGSRTGEYGSRFVTAIVTGTEEGGVDIQSFQVSEQAVAMVQADMITASRNPQVIIVQKETEGRYIPEVFYRSKNQYGIEVKESAKPTFPVDFLLVNITHGFPLYPSPLFRSPKGFPIENRHGIEEQTTDKLLAEINQIDAASVVASPIDSSFEARRAREKVAKWLSDWHLLAYWNQVEIIGREDIKAIAKVATSPNFEEATVLDPLLERDGWQTLTAVAVESAPSKSRNTGSLSRPMDNDGFEEIPPELLEEMGMDVDSGSRPRSRLDTGPGASTSSGTKMCPHCTFENDASARDCEVCGLPL
;
A
#
# COMPACT_ATOMS: atom_id res chain seq x y z
N MET A 1 -9.32 -21.59 23.91
CA MET A 1 -8.31 -21.80 22.85
C MET A 1 -8.73 -20.99 21.62
N GLY A 2 -8.65 -19.66 21.71
CA GLY A 2 -9.03 -18.79 20.59
C GLY A 2 -7.91 -18.72 19.54
N ILE A 3 -8.29 -18.56 18.27
CA ILE A 3 -7.37 -18.29 17.16
C ILE A 3 -7.71 -16.90 16.64
N LYS A 4 -6.69 -16.12 16.27
CA LYS A 4 -6.86 -14.83 15.59
C LYS A 4 -6.06 -14.82 14.30
N ALA A 5 -6.59 -14.16 13.28
CA ALA A 5 -5.84 -13.77 12.09
C ALA A 5 -5.16 -12.42 12.39
N VAL A 6 -3.83 -12.34 12.20
CA VAL A 6 -3.07 -11.09 12.35
C VAL A 6 -2.72 -10.61 10.96
N VAL A 7 -3.35 -9.53 10.51
CA VAL A 7 -3.11 -8.94 9.19
C VAL A 7 -1.93 -7.99 9.27
N GLU A 8 -0.87 -8.29 8.52
CA GLU A 8 0.36 -7.47 8.47
C GLU A 8 0.42 -6.59 7.21
N ALA A 9 -0.26 -6.99 6.12
CA ALA A 9 -0.38 -6.23 4.88
C ALA A 9 -1.68 -6.59 4.13
N ILE A 10 -2.14 -5.70 3.25
CA ILE A 10 -3.27 -5.93 2.33
C ILE A 10 -2.70 -5.85 0.92
N HIS A 11 -2.92 -6.90 0.11
CA HIS A 11 -2.48 -6.93 -1.28
C HIS A 11 -3.69 -6.82 -2.20
N GLU A 12 -3.67 -5.89 -3.15
CA GLU A 12 -4.79 -5.61 -4.05
C GLU A 12 -4.64 -6.41 -5.35
N PRO A 13 -5.50 -7.42 -5.63
CA PRO A 13 -5.44 -8.14 -6.89
C PRO A 13 -5.95 -7.26 -8.05
N PRO A 14 -5.68 -7.64 -9.32
CA PRO A 14 -6.27 -7.00 -10.47
C PRO A 14 -7.81 -7.00 -10.37
N GLN A 15 -8.39 -5.80 -10.36
CA GLN A 15 -9.81 -5.60 -10.13
C GLN A 15 -10.35 -4.43 -10.95
N HIS A 16 -11.66 -4.46 -11.21
CA HIS A 16 -12.40 -3.36 -11.80
C HIS A 16 -13.42 -2.86 -10.77
N GLY A 17 -13.26 -1.61 -10.34
CA GLY A 17 -14.19 -0.97 -9.41
C GLY A 17 -15.36 -0.34 -10.16
N ASP A 18 -16.57 -0.65 -9.71
CA ASP A 18 -17.81 -0.02 -10.13
C ASP A 18 -18.36 0.87 -8.99
N PRO A 19 -19.26 1.84 -9.26
CA PRO A 19 -19.82 2.70 -8.20
C PRO A 19 -20.53 1.95 -7.07
N ASP A 20 -21.10 0.77 -7.36
CA ASP A 20 -21.89 -0.06 -6.46
C ASP A 20 -21.38 -1.51 -6.36
N GLY A 21 -20.15 -1.76 -6.79
CA GLY A 21 -19.58 -3.10 -6.76
C GLY A 21 -18.12 -3.16 -7.20
N LEU A 22 -17.59 -4.38 -7.27
CA LEU A 22 -16.28 -4.64 -7.85
C LEU A 22 -16.29 -5.98 -8.56
N THR A 23 -15.53 -6.07 -9.63
CA THR A 23 -15.30 -7.30 -10.37
C THR A 23 -13.84 -7.71 -10.25
N VAL A 24 -13.61 -8.93 -9.80
CA VAL A 24 -12.27 -9.55 -9.71
C VAL A 24 -12.20 -10.75 -10.65
N ALA A 25 -11.04 -10.92 -11.29
CA ALA A 25 -10.77 -12.11 -12.09
C ALA A 25 -10.36 -13.27 -11.16
N LEU A 26 -11.07 -14.40 -11.25
CA LEU A 26 -10.72 -15.63 -10.54
C LEU A 26 -10.43 -16.75 -11.54
N PRO A 27 -9.41 -17.60 -11.31
CA PRO A 27 -8.50 -17.59 -10.15
C PRO A 27 -7.52 -16.41 -10.18
N TRP A 28 -7.07 -15.98 -9.00
CA TRP A 28 -6.02 -14.97 -8.88
C TRP A 28 -4.68 -15.60 -9.27
N GLU A 29 -4.23 -15.34 -10.51
CA GLU A 29 -3.03 -15.99 -11.08
C GLU A 29 -1.76 -15.71 -10.24
N ASP A 30 -1.68 -14.50 -9.68
CA ASP A 30 -0.53 -14.01 -8.94
C ASP A 30 -0.45 -14.51 -7.48
N GLU A 31 -1.52 -15.15 -7.00
CA GLU A 31 -1.63 -15.65 -5.63
C GLU A 31 -0.48 -16.60 -5.25
N LYS A 32 -0.04 -17.45 -6.19
CA LYS A 32 1.04 -18.41 -5.95
C LYS A 32 2.37 -17.70 -5.68
N ARG A 33 2.67 -16.66 -6.46
CA ARG A 33 3.89 -15.86 -6.33
C ARG A 33 3.88 -15.11 -5.01
N ILE A 34 2.75 -14.52 -4.65
CA ILE A 34 2.56 -13.83 -3.37
C ILE A 34 2.69 -14.78 -2.17
N LYS A 35 2.11 -15.98 -2.24
CA LYS A 35 2.29 -17.03 -1.22
C LYS A 35 3.75 -17.45 -1.09
N GLU A 36 4.46 -17.59 -2.21
CA GLU A 36 5.89 -17.90 -2.20
C GLU A 36 6.73 -16.77 -1.57
N LEU A 37 6.47 -15.52 -1.93
CA LEU A 37 7.12 -14.34 -1.33
C LEU A 37 6.88 -14.25 0.18
N GLY A 38 5.63 -14.48 0.61
CA GLY A 38 5.27 -14.53 2.03
C GLY A 38 6.03 -15.60 2.82
N SER A 39 6.36 -16.73 2.18
CA SER A 39 7.17 -17.79 2.77
C SER A 39 8.65 -17.42 2.97
N TRP A 40 9.15 -16.40 2.26
CA TRP A 40 10.53 -15.91 2.38
C TRP A 40 10.71 -14.86 3.46
N CYS A 41 9.61 -14.27 3.93
CA CYS A 41 9.62 -13.36 5.06
C CYS A 41 10.13 -14.09 6.32
N TYR A 42 10.80 -13.33 7.19
CA TYR A 42 11.58 -13.81 8.32
C TYR A 42 10.78 -14.77 9.19
N LEU A 43 11.28 -16.00 9.28
CA LEU A 43 10.79 -17.08 10.12
C LEU A 43 11.89 -17.49 11.08
N ASP A 44 11.93 -16.85 12.23
CA ASP A 44 12.83 -17.26 13.31
C ASP A 44 12.09 -18.03 14.39
N GLU A 45 12.85 -18.82 15.15
CA GLU A 45 12.37 -19.53 16.32
C GLU A 45 11.69 -18.58 17.32
N GLU A 46 12.10 -17.31 17.36
CA GLU A 46 11.44 -16.28 18.16
C GLU A 46 10.04 -15.91 17.65
N MET A 47 9.85 -15.75 16.33
CA MET A 47 8.52 -15.54 15.76
C MET A 47 7.59 -16.72 16.02
N LYS A 48 8.11 -17.95 15.87
CA LYS A 48 7.37 -19.17 16.19
C LYS A 48 7.00 -19.26 17.68
N LYS A 49 7.93 -18.91 18.58
CA LYS A 49 7.66 -18.84 20.04
C LYS A 49 6.55 -17.84 20.36
N ASN A 50 6.49 -16.73 19.63
CA ASN A 50 5.44 -15.72 19.74
C ASN A 50 4.13 -16.13 19.03
N GLY A 51 4.05 -17.35 18.49
CA GLY A 51 2.88 -17.88 17.80
C GLY A 51 2.61 -17.24 16.45
N LYS A 52 3.59 -16.53 15.87
CA LYS A 52 3.52 -16.00 14.50
C LYS A 52 4.02 -17.06 13.52
N GLY A 53 3.26 -17.24 12.44
CA GLY A 53 3.61 -18.10 11.31
C GLY A 53 4.18 -17.30 10.14
N PRO A 54 4.46 -17.96 9.00
CA PRO A 54 4.77 -17.27 7.75
C PRO A 54 3.62 -16.34 7.33
N ILE A 55 3.94 -15.39 6.46
CA ILE A 55 2.90 -14.59 5.82
C ILE A 55 2.16 -15.51 4.85
N GLU A 56 0.85 -15.61 5.03
CA GLU A 56 -0.06 -16.38 4.21
C GLU A 56 -1.27 -15.53 3.87
N VAL A 57 -2.02 -15.93 2.85
CA VAL A 57 -3.31 -15.30 2.51
C VAL A 57 -4.33 -15.71 3.58
N LEU A 58 -4.62 -14.79 4.50
CA LEU A 58 -5.51 -15.05 5.65
C LEU A 58 -6.99 -14.81 5.35
N GLY A 59 -7.31 -14.07 4.31
CA GLY A 59 -8.67 -13.63 4.05
C GLY A 59 -8.76 -12.58 2.97
N GLN A 60 -9.93 -11.98 2.88
CA GLN A 60 -10.24 -10.88 1.97
C GLN A 60 -10.88 -9.72 2.70
N ILE A 61 -10.74 -8.53 2.14
CA ILE A 61 -11.36 -7.30 2.61
C ILE A 61 -11.93 -6.53 1.43
N PHE A 62 -13.13 -5.98 1.58
CA PHE A 62 -13.72 -5.08 0.58
C PHE A 62 -14.52 -3.96 1.26
N THR A 63 -14.80 -2.91 0.50
CA THR A 63 -15.45 -1.69 0.99
C THR A 63 -16.87 -1.55 0.45
N ASP A 64 -17.77 -1.10 1.31
CA ASP A 64 -19.12 -0.64 0.93
C ASP A 64 -19.35 0.74 1.57
N LEU A 65 -18.66 1.73 1.03
CA LEU A 65 -18.64 3.09 1.55
C LEU A 65 -19.39 4.01 0.59
N THR A 66 -20.34 4.75 1.12
CA THR A 66 -21.04 5.79 0.36
C THR A 66 -21.21 6.99 1.25
N ALA A 67 -20.67 8.11 0.81
CA ALA A 67 -20.82 9.39 1.50
C ALA A 67 -22.28 9.83 1.53
N GLN A 68 -22.71 10.47 2.62
CA GLN A 68 -24.04 11.05 2.70
C GLN A 68 -24.15 12.22 1.71
N PRO A 69 -25.31 12.42 1.04
CA PRO A 69 -25.50 13.53 0.11
C PRO A 69 -25.29 14.90 0.76
N ASP A 70 -25.68 15.04 2.03
CA ASP A 70 -25.67 16.31 2.77
C ASP A 70 -24.31 16.60 3.44
N ASP A 71 -23.55 15.55 3.78
CA ASP A 71 -22.24 15.67 4.47
C ASP A 71 -21.29 14.58 3.97
N ARG A 72 -20.32 14.99 3.14
CA ARG A 72 -19.33 14.08 2.55
C ARG A 72 -18.37 13.48 3.57
N SER A 73 -18.29 14.02 4.79
CA SER A 73 -17.48 13.47 5.86
C SER A 73 -18.14 12.27 6.55
N LYS A 74 -19.46 12.09 6.34
CA LYS A 74 -20.24 11.01 6.93
C LYS A 74 -20.62 9.96 5.91
N LEU A 75 -20.76 8.74 6.39
CA LEU A 75 -21.14 7.58 5.60
C LEU A 75 -22.60 7.18 5.83
N VAL A 76 -23.19 6.57 4.80
CA VAL A 76 -24.52 5.97 4.88
C VAL A 76 -24.43 4.65 5.66
N TYR A 77 -25.30 4.48 6.67
CA TYR A 77 -25.39 3.24 7.44
C TYR A 77 -26.19 2.18 6.67
N LYS A 78 -25.54 1.48 5.73
CA LYS A 78 -26.20 0.51 4.84
C LYS A 78 -26.44 -0.87 5.45
N ARG A 79 -25.51 -1.34 6.29
CA ARG A 79 -25.47 -2.73 6.79
C ARG A 79 -25.84 -2.82 8.27
N HIS A 80 -27.09 -3.15 8.55
CA HIS A 80 -27.70 -3.11 9.87
C HIS A 80 -28.80 -4.20 10.02
N PRO A 81 -29.36 -4.44 11.22
CA PRO A 81 -30.32 -5.54 11.45
C PRO A 81 -31.58 -5.52 10.57
N GLN A 82 -31.99 -4.36 10.07
CA GLN A 82 -33.18 -4.20 9.21
C GLN A 82 -32.82 -4.22 7.71
N SER A 83 -31.54 -4.30 7.36
CA SER A 83 -31.04 -4.49 6.00
C SER A 83 -30.35 -5.85 5.89
N PHE A 84 -29.05 -5.91 5.64
CA PHE A 84 -28.25 -7.12 5.59
C PHE A 84 -26.84 -6.82 6.07
N TYR A 85 -26.16 -7.82 6.64
CA TYR A 85 -24.74 -7.70 6.98
C TYR A 85 -23.84 -8.12 5.82
N MET A 86 -24.15 -9.26 5.19
CA MET A 86 -23.48 -9.77 4.00
C MET A 86 -24.54 -10.18 2.99
N SER A 87 -24.40 -9.78 1.73
CA SER A 87 -25.35 -10.11 0.68
C SER A 87 -25.24 -11.58 0.27
N SER A 88 -26.29 -12.15 -0.31
CA SER A 88 -26.25 -13.53 -0.82
C SER A 88 -25.16 -13.77 -1.87
N LEU A 89 -24.79 -12.75 -2.65
CA LEU A 89 -23.67 -12.80 -3.60
C LEU A 89 -22.32 -12.83 -2.86
N GLU A 90 -22.15 -11.97 -1.86
CA GLU A 90 -20.93 -11.93 -1.03
C GLU A 90 -20.74 -13.23 -0.25
N VAL A 91 -21.82 -13.85 0.26
CA VAL A 91 -21.75 -15.15 0.93
C VAL A 91 -21.29 -16.26 -0.01
N ILE A 92 -21.79 -16.29 -1.25
CA ILE A 92 -21.34 -17.27 -2.24
C ILE A 92 -19.88 -17.02 -2.61
N PHE A 93 -19.49 -15.76 -2.74
CA PHE A 93 -18.09 -15.40 -3.00
C PHE A 93 -17.17 -15.85 -1.84
N ALA A 94 -17.51 -15.52 -0.59
CA ALA A 94 -16.78 -15.95 0.60
C ALA A 94 -16.72 -17.48 0.73
N ALA A 95 -17.80 -18.19 0.40
CA ALA A 95 -17.83 -19.66 0.38
C ALA A 95 -16.87 -20.26 -0.64
N LYS A 96 -16.80 -19.68 -1.86
CA LYS A 96 -15.82 -20.10 -2.89
C LYS A 96 -14.39 -19.84 -2.42
N MET A 97 -14.14 -18.70 -1.78
CA MET A 97 -12.81 -18.34 -1.29
C MET A 97 -12.37 -19.24 -0.11
N GLN A 98 -13.27 -19.56 0.82
CA GLN A 98 -13.03 -20.54 1.88
C GLN A 98 -12.76 -21.95 1.31
N ALA A 99 -13.53 -22.38 0.30
CA ALA A 99 -13.31 -23.66 -0.37
C ALA A 99 -11.94 -23.76 -1.06
N ALA A 100 -11.43 -22.65 -1.60
CA ALA A 100 -10.11 -22.57 -2.22
C ALA A 100 -8.96 -22.56 -1.19
N HIS A 101 -9.26 -22.34 0.10
CA HIS A 101 -8.29 -22.21 1.19
C HIS A 101 -8.61 -23.18 2.34
N PRO A 102 -8.54 -24.51 2.14
CA PRO A 102 -8.85 -25.49 3.18
C PRO A 102 -7.78 -25.49 4.28
N THR A 103 -8.21 -25.80 5.51
CA THR A 103 -7.30 -25.95 6.65
C THR A 103 -6.86 -27.40 6.80
N VAL A 104 -5.56 -27.64 6.65
CA VAL A 104 -4.95 -28.95 6.89
C VAL A 104 -5.03 -29.31 8.37
N THR A 105 -5.57 -30.48 8.68
CA THR A 105 -5.70 -30.97 10.05
C THR A 105 -5.72 -32.49 10.13
N ARG A 106 -5.02 -33.04 11.14
CA ARG A 106 -5.06 -34.46 11.47
C ARG A 106 -6.38 -34.90 12.10
N GLY A 107 -7.20 -33.95 12.54
CA GLY A 107 -8.51 -34.22 13.12
C GLY A 107 -9.58 -34.62 12.10
N SER A 108 -9.30 -34.49 10.80
CA SER A 108 -10.20 -34.85 9.72
C SER A 108 -9.76 -36.14 9.03
N ARG A 109 -10.72 -36.95 8.58
CA ARG A 109 -10.45 -38.17 7.80
C ARG A 109 -9.87 -37.88 6.42
N THR A 110 -10.20 -36.73 5.84
CA THR A 110 -9.69 -36.27 4.54
C THR A 110 -8.34 -35.56 4.65
N GLY A 111 -7.86 -35.30 5.88
CA GLY A 111 -6.66 -34.49 6.13
C GLY A 111 -6.92 -32.98 6.14
N GLU A 112 -8.14 -32.54 5.80
CA GLU A 112 -8.55 -31.14 5.74
C GLU A 112 -9.94 -30.96 6.36
N TYR A 113 -10.18 -29.85 7.03
CA TYR A 113 -11.52 -29.50 7.54
C TYR A 113 -11.68 -27.99 7.67
N GLY A 114 -12.71 -27.49 7.00
CA GLY A 114 -13.06 -26.08 6.97
C GLY A 114 -11.96 -25.15 6.49
N SER A 115 -12.13 -23.87 6.79
CA SER A 115 -11.20 -22.82 6.38
C SER A 115 -10.96 -21.80 7.49
N ARG A 116 -9.74 -21.27 7.54
CA ARG A 116 -9.36 -20.11 8.37
C ARG A 116 -9.47 -18.79 7.59
N PHE A 117 -9.88 -18.85 6.33
CA PHE A 117 -10.03 -17.69 5.49
C PHE A 117 -11.16 -16.80 6.02
N VAL A 118 -10.85 -15.54 6.32
CA VAL A 118 -11.81 -14.57 6.86
C VAL A 118 -12.29 -13.59 5.79
N THR A 119 -13.50 -13.06 5.95
CA THR A 119 -14.04 -11.97 5.11
C THR A 119 -14.29 -10.74 5.98
N ALA A 120 -13.61 -9.64 5.68
CA ALA A 120 -13.82 -8.35 6.32
C ALA A 120 -14.54 -7.38 5.37
N ILE A 121 -15.47 -6.61 5.92
CA ILE A 121 -16.26 -5.62 5.18
C ILE A 121 -16.07 -4.27 5.86
N VAL A 122 -15.57 -3.28 5.13
CA VAL A 122 -15.46 -1.90 5.61
C VAL A 122 -16.72 -1.15 5.22
N THR A 123 -17.50 -0.68 6.20
CA THR A 123 -18.82 -0.07 5.98
C THR A 123 -19.03 1.13 6.91
N GLY A 124 -20.04 1.95 6.60
CA GLY A 124 -20.49 3.04 7.48
C GLY A 124 -21.14 2.54 8.77
N THR A 125 -20.95 3.27 9.88
CA THR A 125 -21.63 3.04 11.17
C THR A 125 -22.92 3.86 11.29
N GLU A 126 -23.73 3.61 12.32
CA GLU A 126 -24.93 4.40 12.64
C GLU A 126 -24.61 5.88 12.87
N GLU A 127 -23.42 6.17 13.42
CA GLU A 127 -22.94 7.54 13.67
C GLU A 127 -22.37 8.22 12.40
N GLY A 128 -22.31 7.50 11.27
CA GLY A 128 -21.74 7.98 10.01
C GLY A 128 -20.21 7.86 9.94
N GLY A 129 -19.58 7.15 10.88
CA GLY A 129 -18.15 6.82 10.85
C GLY A 129 -17.84 5.58 9.99
N VAL A 130 -16.57 5.15 10.01
CA VAL A 130 -16.10 3.93 9.34
C VAL A 130 -15.89 2.83 10.39
N ASP A 131 -16.38 1.62 10.14
CA ASP A 131 -16.03 0.44 10.93
C ASP A 131 -15.89 -0.81 10.04
N ILE A 132 -15.28 -1.85 10.60
CA ILE A 132 -15.04 -3.13 9.97
C ILE A 132 -16.02 -4.14 10.57
N GLN A 133 -16.66 -4.94 9.72
CA GLN A 133 -17.42 -6.11 10.15
C GLN A 133 -16.72 -7.36 9.60
N SER A 134 -16.43 -8.33 10.47
CA SER A 134 -15.69 -9.54 10.10
C SER A 134 -16.57 -10.78 10.22
N PHE A 135 -16.51 -11.61 9.18
CA PHE A 135 -17.34 -12.81 9.05
C PHE A 135 -16.54 -14.00 8.51
N GLN A 136 -17.06 -15.19 8.81
CA GLN A 136 -16.85 -16.39 8.04
C GLN A 136 -18.20 -16.94 7.61
N VAL A 137 -18.21 -17.71 6.52
CA VAL A 137 -19.39 -18.51 6.16
C VAL A 137 -19.27 -19.90 6.77
N SER A 138 -20.41 -20.47 7.13
CA SER A 138 -20.46 -21.80 7.75
C SER A 138 -19.97 -22.88 6.79
N GLU A 139 -19.46 -23.99 7.34
CA GLU A 139 -19.08 -25.17 6.55
C GLU A 139 -20.24 -25.73 5.73
N GLN A 140 -21.47 -25.57 6.22
CA GLN A 140 -22.67 -25.93 5.48
C GLN A 140 -22.86 -25.05 4.25
N ALA A 141 -22.60 -23.75 4.36
CA ALA A 141 -22.64 -22.83 3.23
C ALA A 141 -21.61 -23.20 2.16
N VAL A 142 -20.37 -23.49 2.58
CA VAL A 142 -19.29 -23.94 1.69
C VAL A 142 -19.70 -25.21 0.93
N ALA A 143 -20.20 -26.22 1.65
CA ALA A 143 -20.65 -27.48 1.06
C ALA A 143 -21.83 -27.28 0.09
N MET A 144 -22.81 -26.45 0.44
CA MET A 144 -23.95 -26.15 -0.43
C MET A 144 -23.54 -25.41 -1.71
N VAL A 145 -22.54 -24.53 -1.64
CA VAL A 145 -22.00 -23.85 -2.83
C VAL A 145 -21.20 -24.81 -3.71
N GLN A 146 -20.35 -25.65 -3.11
CA GLN A 146 -19.60 -26.68 -3.85
C GLN A 146 -20.51 -27.71 -4.53
N ALA A 147 -21.64 -28.05 -3.87
CA ALA A 147 -22.66 -28.95 -4.42
C ALA A 147 -23.65 -28.25 -5.36
N ASP A 148 -23.43 -26.96 -5.68
CA ASP A 148 -24.29 -26.17 -6.58
C ASP A 148 -25.78 -26.19 -6.15
N MET A 149 -26.04 -26.21 -4.84
CA MET A 149 -27.38 -26.29 -4.25
C MET A 149 -28.03 -24.91 -4.10
N ILE A 150 -27.23 -23.86 -3.93
CA ILE A 150 -27.70 -22.51 -3.62
C ILE A 150 -27.14 -21.48 -4.60
N THR A 151 -27.89 -20.41 -4.85
CA THR A 151 -27.48 -19.31 -5.73
C THR A 151 -27.95 -17.96 -5.18
N ALA A 152 -27.29 -16.88 -5.62
CA ALA A 152 -27.59 -15.52 -5.15
C ALA A 152 -28.99 -15.10 -5.61
N SER A 153 -29.69 -14.39 -4.74
CA SER A 153 -30.98 -13.78 -5.06
C SER A 153 -30.81 -12.33 -5.48
N ARG A 154 -31.84 -11.78 -6.13
CA ARG A 154 -31.96 -10.31 -6.34
C ARG A 154 -32.15 -9.55 -5.03
N ASN A 155 -32.76 -10.19 -4.02
CA ASN A 155 -32.83 -9.63 -2.68
C ASN A 155 -31.57 -10.07 -1.90
N PRO A 156 -30.70 -9.14 -1.45
CA PRO A 156 -29.44 -9.49 -0.80
C PRO A 156 -29.62 -10.29 0.50
N GLN A 157 -30.76 -10.18 1.18
CA GLN A 157 -31.04 -10.83 2.48
C GLN A 157 -31.36 -12.32 2.39
N VAL A 158 -31.66 -12.83 1.19
CA VAL A 158 -32.11 -14.21 1.01
C VAL A 158 -31.27 -14.91 -0.03
N ILE A 159 -31.14 -16.22 0.12
CA ILE A 159 -30.45 -17.07 -0.84
C ILE A 159 -31.45 -18.05 -1.45
N ILE A 160 -31.27 -18.36 -2.74
CA ILE A 160 -32.18 -19.25 -3.48
C ILE A 160 -31.66 -20.68 -3.36
N VAL A 161 -32.53 -21.60 -2.94
CA VAL A 161 -32.31 -23.03 -3.13
C VAL A 161 -32.66 -23.35 -4.59
N GLN A 162 -31.67 -23.87 -5.32
CA GLN A 162 -31.85 -24.14 -6.74
C GLN A 162 -32.93 -25.22 -6.97
N LYS A 163 -33.40 -25.32 -8.22
CA LYS A 163 -34.27 -26.43 -8.64
C LYS A 163 -33.43 -27.63 -9.02
N GLU A 164 -34.01 -28.81 -8.84
CA GLU A 164 -33.45 -30.06 -9.31
C GLU A 164 -33.45 -30.07 -10.84
N THR A 165 -32.34 -30.52 -11.42
CA THR A 165 -32.14 -30.66 -12.87
C THR A 165 -31.38 -31.96 -13.14
N GLU A 166 -31.27 -32.39 -14.39
CA GLU A 166 -30.41 -33.53 -14.76
C GLU A 166 -28.98 -33.26 -14.26
N GLY A 167 -28.47 -34.12 -13.38
CA GLY A 167 -27.13 -33.99 -12.78
C GLY A 167 -27.04 -33.19 -11.47
N ARG A 168 -28.11 -32.53 -11.02
CA ARG A 168 -28.12 -31.77 -9.75
C ARG A 168 -29.19 -32.31 -8.79
N TYR A 169 -28.73 -32.98 -7.74
CA TYR A 169 -29.58 -33.47 -6.66
C TYR A 169 -29.66 -32.45 -5.52
N ILE A 170 -30.88 -32.05 -5.13
CA ILE A 170 -31.10 -31.10 -4.04
C ILE A 170 -32.02 -31.75 -2.99
N PRO A 171 -31.49 -32.18 -1.84
CA PRO A 171 -32.30 -32.79 -0.79
C PRO A 171 -33.32 -31.80 -0.22
N GLU A 172 -34.19 -32.29 0.66
CA GLU A 172 -35.00 -31.39 1.48
C GLU A 172 -34.11 -30.60 2.45
N VAL A 173 -34.05 -29.28 2.23
CA VAL A 173 -33.28 -28.37 3.07
C VAL A 173 -34.25 -27.68 4.05
N PHE A 174 -33.88 -27.69 5.33
CA PHE A 174 -34.61 -27.03 6.40
C PHE A 174 -33.66 -26.20 7.25
N TYR A 175 -34.15 -25.09 7.79
CA TYR A 175 -33.41 -24.29 8.77
C TYR A 175 -34.22 -24.17 10.07
N ARG A 176 -33.54 -23.84 11.17
CA ARG A 176 -34.16 -23.68 12.48
C ARG A 176 -34.13 -22.21 12.88
N SER A 177 -35.30 -21.62 13.08
CA SER A 177 -35.45 -20.25 13.56
C SER A 177 -36.00 -20.27 15.00
N LYS A 178 -35.70 -19.24 15.79
CA LYS A 178 -36.40 -19.00 17.06
C LYS A 178 -37.52 -18.01 16.80
N ASN A 179 -38.73 -18.39 17.17
CA ASN A 179 -39.88 -17.50 17.06
C ASN A 179 -39.87 -16.45 18.19
N GLN A 180 -40.87 -15.55 18.18
CA GLN A 180 -41.05 -14.49 19.18
C GLN A 180 -41.19 -14.99 20.64
N TYR A 181 -41.43 -16.28 20.84
CA TYR A 181 -41.54 -16.91 22.16
C TYR A 181 -40.26 -17.68 22.55
N GLY A 182 -39.18 -17.56 21.76
CA GLY A 182 -37.92 -18.27 21.98
C GLY A 182 -37.97 -19.76 21.66
N ILE A 183 -39.05 -20.25 21.05
CA ILE A 183 -39.22 -21.65 20.66
C ILE A 183 -38.58 -21.87 19.30
N GLU A 184 -37.82 -22.96 19.17
CA GLU A 184 -37.20 -23.35 17.92
C GLU A 184 -38.20 -24.03 16.99
N VAL A 185 -38.35 -23.48 15.79
CA VAL A 185 -39.24 -23.97 14.74
C VAL A 185 -38.37 -24.43 13.55
N LYS A 186 -38.74 -25.55 12.94
CA LYS A 186 -38.11 -26.07 11.73
C LYS A 186 -38.92 -25.62 10.52
N GLU A 187 -38.31 -24.87 9.61
CA GLU A 187 -38.94 -24.31 8.42
C GLU A 187 -38.27 -24.86 7.15
N SER A 188 -39.04 -24.99 6.07
CA SER A 188 -38.50 -25.39 4.77
C SER A 188 -37.69 -24.26 4.17
N ALA A 189 -36.50 -24.55 3.67
CA ALA A 189 -35.64 -23.57 3.02
C ALA A 189 -35.98 -23.34 1.53
N LYS A 190 -36.86 -24.16 0.95
CA LYS A 190 -37.34 -23.99 -0.43
C LYS A 190 -38.49 -22.96 -0.45
N PRO A 191 -38.52 -22.00 -1.40
CA PRO A 191 -37.54 -21.77 -2.47
C PRO A 191 -36.35 -20.89 -2.05
N THR A 192 -36.47 -20.15 -0.95
CA THR A 192 -35.46 -19.23 -0.43
C THR A 192 -35.42 -19.26 1.09
N PHE A 193 -34.27 -18.95 1.68
CA PHE A 193 -34.14 -18.76 3.12
C PHE A 193 -33.19 -17.59 3.45
N PRO A 194 -33.23 -17.05 4.68
CA PRO A 194 -32.39 -15.91 5.06
C PRO A 194 -30.90 -16.25 5.05
N VAL A 195 -30.09 -15.32 4.52
CA VAL A 195 -28.64 -15.49 4.37
C VAL A 195 -27.91 -15.55 5.71
N ASP A 196 -28.44 -14.90 6.75
CA ASP A 196 -27.81 -14.81 8.07
C ASP A 196 -27.56 -16.17 8.74
N PHE A 197 -28.35 -17.20 8.40
CA PHE A 197 -28.13 -18.57 8.89
C PHE A 197 -26.84 -19.21 8.36
N LEU A 198 -26.21 -18.60 7.35
CA LEU A 198 -24.95 -19.05 6.76
C LEU A 198 -23.74 -18.32 7.34
N LEU A 199 -23.95 -17.29 8.17
CA LEU A 199 -22.89 -16.42 8.67
C LEU A 199 -22.42 -16.80 10.06
N VAL A 200 -21.13 -16.59 10.29
CA VAL A 200 -20.48 -16.67 11.60
C VAL A 200 -19.75 -15.35 11.84
N ASN A 201 -20.09 -14.67 12.93
CA ASN A 201 -19.49 -13.38 13.27
C ASN A 201 -18.11 -13.58 13.92
N ILE A 202 -17.16 -12.74 13.53
CA ILE A 202 -15.79 -12.70 14.08
C ILE A 202 -15.56 -11.33 14.70
N THR A 203 -14.93 -11.30 15.87
CA THR A 203 -14.49 -10.06 16.51
C THR A 203 -13.21 -9.54 15.86
N HIS A 204 -13.14 -8.24 15.60
CA HIS A 204 -11.93 -7.53 15.16
C HIS A 204 -11.40 -6.59 16.24
N GLY A 205 -10.19 -6.08 16.04
CA GLY A 205 -9.61 -5.07 16.89
C GLY A 205 -8.15 -4.80 16.57
N PHE A 206 -7.64 -3.68 17.07
CA PHE A 206 -6.24 -3.28 16.95
C PHE A 206 -5.50 -3.52 18.25
N PRO A 207 -4.20 -3.90 18.21
CA PRO A 207 -3.39 -4.01 19.42
C PRO A 207 -3.20 -2.64 20.07
N LEU A 208 -3.23 -2.59 21.41
CA LEU A 208 -2.95 -1.35 22.17
C LEU A 208 -1.56 -0.78 21.91
N TYR A 209 -0.57 -1.67 21.73
CA TYR A 209 0.80 -1.33 21.39
C TYR A 209 1.14 -2.01 20.06
N PRO A 210 0.94 -1.32 18.92
CA PRO A 210 1.17 -1.91 17.61
C PRO A 210 2.66 -2.20 17.38
N SER A 211 2.92 -3.42 16.93
CA SER A 211 4.24 -3.90 16.53
C SER A 211 4.11 -4.58 15.16
N PRO A 212 3.85 -3.80 14.10
CA PRO A 212 3.63 -4.32 12.76
C PRO A 212 4.92 -4.91 12.20
N LEU A 213 4.77 -5.88 11.31
CA LEU A 213 5.90 -6.52 10.64
C LEU A 213 6.58 -5.57 9.64
N PHE A 214 5.79 -4.91 8.81
CA PHE A 214 6.24 -3.90 7.87
C PHE A 214 6.24 -2.52 8.52
N ARG A 215 7.38 -1.86 8.47
CA ARG A 215 7.71 -0.68 9.30
C ARG A 215 8.33 0.45 8.48
N SER A 216 8.16 0.43 7.16
CA SER A 216 8.62 1.53 6.31
C SER A 216 7.95 2.85 6.71
N PRO A 217 8.73 3.93 6.87
CA PRO A 217 8.18 5.25 7.18
C PRO A 217 7.45 5.88 6.00
N LYS A 218 7.75 5.44 4.77
CA LYS A 218 7.17 5.93 3.53
C LYS A 218 6.73 4.72 2.70
N GLY A 219 5.43 4.59 2.49
CA GLY A 219 4.87 3.48 1.69
C GLY A 219 5.31 3.56 0.23
N PHE A 220 5.62 2.41 -0.37
CA PHE A 220 5.73 2.28 -1.82
C PHE A 220 4.33 2.26 -2.46
N PRO A 221 4.15 2.77 -3.70
CA PRO A 221 2.84 2.76 -4.36
C PRO A 221 2.22 1.36 -4.37
N ILE A 222 0.92 1.28 -4.07
CA ILE A 222 0.20 0.01 -3.98
C ILE A 222 -0.06 -0.54 -5.40
N GLU A 223 0.04 -1.86 -5.56
CA GLU A 223 -0.22 -2.55 -6.83
C GLU A 223 -1.66 -2.36 -7.34
N ASN A 224 -1.85 -2.48 -8.66
CA ASN A 224 -3.16 -2.49 -9.33
C ASN A 224 -4.04 -1.24 -9.12
N ARG A 225 -3.46 -0.09 -8.76
CA ARG A 225 -4.14 1.21 -8.61
C ARG A 225 -4.00 2.15 -9.80
N HIS A 226 -4.21 1.63 -11.01
CA HIS A 226 -4.07 2.39 -12.26
C HIS A 226 -4.86 3.72 -12.23
N GLY A 227 -4.20 4.82 -12.60
CA GLY A 227 -4.79 6.16 -12.60
C GLY A 227 -4.80 6.90 -11.25
N ILE A 228 -4.44 6.23 -10.15
CA ILE A 228 -4.23 6.86 -8.83
C ILE A 228 -2.75 6.79 -8.47
N GLU A 229 -2.21 5.57 -8.46
CA GLU A 229 -0.83 5.26 -8.09
C GLU A 229 -0.25 4.25 -9.07
N GLU A 230 0.94 4.54 -9.60
CA GLU A 230 1.63 3.64 -10.52
C GLU A 230 2.98 3.23 -9.96
N GLN A 231 3.21 1.92 -9.94
CA GLN A 231 4.51 1.31 -9.66
C GLN A 231 5.37 1.39 -10.92
N THR A 232 6.50 2.08 -10.84
CA THR A 232 7.43 2.25 -11.96
C THR A 232 8.86 2.06 -11.47
N THR A 233 9.72 1.58 -12.37
CA THR A 233 11.13 1.34 -12.05
C THR A 233 11.85 2.66 -11.78
N ASP A 234 11.47 3.73 -12.47
CA ASP A 234 12.05 5.07 -12.24
C ASP A 234 11.79 5.57 -10.81
N LYS A 235 10.57 5.37 -10.27
CA LYS A 235 10.27 5.72 -8.87
C LYS A 235 11.11 4.91 -7.90
N LEU A 236 11.23 3.61 -8.14
CA LEU A 236 12.07 2.72 -7.34
C LEU A 236 13.53 3.23 -7.31
N LEU A 237 14.13 3.50 -8.47
CA LEU A 237 15.50 3.97 -8.57
C LEU A 237 15.68 5.36 -7.94
N ALA A 238 14.70 6.25 -8.12
CA ALA A 238 14.69 7.56 -7.46
C ALA A 238 14.66 7.46 -5.93
N GLU A 239 13.89 6.51 -5.36
CA GLU A 239 13.86 6.28 -3.92
C GLU A 239 15.17 5.71 -3.38
N ILE A 240 15.79 4.77 -4.09
CA ILE A 240 17.12 4.21 -3.75
C ILE A 240 18.16 5.33 -3.67
N ASN A 241 18.12 6.27 -4.61
CA ASN A 241 18.98 7.47 -4.58
C ASN A 241 18.64 8.42 -3.44
N GLN A 242 17.35 8.65 -3.15
CA GLN A 242 16.91 9.55 -2.09
C GLN A 242 17.32 9.05 -0.70
N ILE A 243 17.32 7.74 -0.50
CA ILE A 243 17.76 7.16 0.77
C ILE A 243 19.28 7.04 0.88
N ASP A 244 20.01 7.30 -0.21
CA ASP A 244 21.46 7.13 -0.36
C ASP A 244 21.92 5.69 -0.08
N ALA A 245 21.19 4.72 -0.62
CA ALA A 245 21.46 3.29 -0.39
C ALA A 245 22.84 2.85 -0.88
N ALA A 246 23.36 3.49 -1.93
CA ALA A 246 24.65 3.17 -2.53
C ALA A 246 25.86 3.53 -1.64
N SER A 247 25.72 4.46 -0.70
CA SER A 247 26.79 4.83 0.23
C SER A 247 26.90 3.90 1.44
N VAL A 248 25.93 2.98 1.59
CA VAL A 248 25.87 2.04 2.72
C VAL A 248 26.76 0.83 2.45
N VAL A 249 27.69 0.57 3.37
CA VAL A 249 28.69 -0.51 3.25
C VAL A 249 28.51 -1.54 4.37
N ALA A 250 28.91 -2.79 4.14
CA ALA A 250 28.91 -3.89 5.12
C ALA A 250 29.65 -3.51 6.41
N SER A 251 29.19 -4.01 7.55
CA SER A 251 29.52 -3.49 8.87
C SER A 251 30.99 -3.74 9.23
N PRO A 252 31.83 -2.70 9.43
CA PRO A 252 33.08 -2.85 10.15
C PRO A 252 32.80 -2.89 11.66
N ILE A 253 33.66 -3.57 12.42
CA ILE A 253 33.57 -3.76 13.88
C ILE A 253 33.43 -2.43 14.67
N ASP A 254 33.75 -1.28 14.05
CA ASP A 254 33.64 0.06 14.64
C ASP A 254 32.97 1.06 13.65
N SER A 255 31.71 0.82 13.31
CA SER A 255 30.92 1.70 12.44
C SER A 255 30.50 3.00 13.18
N SER A 256 30.69 4.17 12.56
CA SER A 256 30.22 5.45 13.11
C SER A 256 28.70 5.47 13.36
N PHE A 257 28.24 6.34 14.27
CA PHE A 257 26.81 6.54 14.52
C PHE A 257 26.02 6.88 13.25
N GLU A 258 26.62 7.67 12.36
CA GLU A 258 26.04 8.04 11.07
C GLU A 258 25.87 6.82 10.15
N ALA A 259 26.87 5.93 10.10
CA ALA A 259 26.80 4.70 9.32
C ALA A 259 25.71 3.76 9.84
N ARG A 260 25.57 3.61 11.17
CA ARG A 260 24.48 2.80 11.76
C ARG A 260 23.12 3.36 11.42
N ARG A 261 22.95 4.69 11.49
CA ARG A 261 21.69 5.36 11.15
C ARG A 261 21.34 5.24 9.66
N ALA A 262 22.33 5.32 8.78
CA ALA A 262 22.13 5.12 7.34
C ALA A 262 21.68 3.69 7.03
N ARG A 263 22.30 2.69 7.68
CA ARG A 263 21.89 1.28 7.61
C ARG A 263 20.46 1.07 8.10
N GLU A 264 20.15 1.56 9.29
CA GLU A 264 18.80 1.46 9.86
C GLU A 264 17.74 2.09 8.93
N LYS A 265 18.07 3.24 8.32
CA LYS A 265 17.21 3.92 7.35
C LYS A 265 16.92 3.04 6.13
N VAL A 266 17.93 2.39 5.55
CA VAL A 266 17.75 1.45 4.42
C VAL A 266 16.92 0.25 4.86
N ALA A 267 17.25 -0.39 6.00
CA ALA A 267 16.49 -1.53 6.51
C ALA A 267 15.01 -1.22 6.76
N LYS A 268 14.72 -0.03 7.32
CA LYS A 268 13.34 0.46 7.50
C LYS A 268 12.64 0.68 6.16
N TRP A 269 13.28 1.32 5.19
CA TRP A 269 12.69 1.51 3.86
C TRP A 269 12.38 0.19 3.14
N LEU A 270 13.25 -0.82 3.27
CA LEU A 270 13.01 -2.17 2.74
C LEU A 270 11.81 -2.86 3.39
N SER A 271 11.38 -2.42 4.57
CA SER A 271 10.28 -2.99 5.34
C SER A 271 8.91 -2.55 4.82
N ASP A 272 8.66 -2.81 3.53
CA ASP A 272 7.42 -2.49 2.83
C ASP A 272 6.97 -3.68 1.97
N TRP A 273 5.73 -4.13 2.17
CA TRP A 273 5.19 -5.29 1.46
C TRP A 273 5.00 -5.03 -0.05
N HIS A 274 4.53 -3.84 -0.43
CA HIS A 274 4.25 -3.49 -1.82
C HIS A 274 5.56 -3.36 -2.61
N LEU A 275 6.62 -2.84 -1.98
CA LEU A 275 7.96 -2.82 -2.53
C LEU A 275 8.49 -4.24 -2.79
N LEU A 276 8.36 -5.14 -1.81
CA LEU A 276 8.76 -6.55 -1.96
C LEU A 276 7.97 -7.24 -3.09
N ALA A 277 6.66 -7.03 -3.13
CA ALA A 277 5.77 -7.60 -4.14
C ALA A 277 6.13 -7.10 -5.54
N TYR A 278 6.45 -5.81 -5.68
CA TYR A 278 6.90 -5.21 -6.93
C TYR A 278 8.25 -5.75 -7.39
N TRP A 279 9.26 -5.83 -6.52
CA TRP A 279 10.57 -6.41 -6.89
C TRP A 279 10.47 -7.84 -7.38
N ASN A 280 9.62 -8.62 -6.72
CA ASN A 280 9.38 -9.99 -7.10
C ASN A 280 8.65 -10.10 -8.45
N GLN A 281 7.93 -9.07 -8.89
CA GLN A 281 7.24 -9.03 -10.18
C GLN A 281 8.16 -8.59 -11.34
N VAL A 282 9.04 -7.60 -11.13
CA VAL A 282 9.85 -7.03 -12.23
C VAL A 282 11.12 -7.86 -12.51
N GLU A 283 11.49 -8.78 -11.63
CA GLU A 283 12.63 -9.71 -11.80
C GLU A 283 13.97 -9.03 -12.15
N ILE A 284 14.16 -7.77 -11.71
CA ILE A 284 15.42 -7.00 -11.92
C ILE A 284 16.59 -7.65 -11.17
N ILE A 285 16.29 -8.27 -10.02
CA ILE A 285 17.25 -8.90 -9.12
C ILE A 285 16.91 -10.38 -8.96
N GLY A 286 17.92 -11.20 -8.64
CA GLY A 286 17.74 -12.65 -8.53
C GLY A 286 16.83 -13.05 -7.37
N ARG A 287 16.22 -14.24 -7.47
CA ARG A 287 15.34 -14.78 -6.42
C ARG A 287 16.00 -14.85 -5.05
N GLU A 288 17.28 -15.23 -5.00
CA GLU A 288 18.04 -15.31 -3.76
C GLU A 288 18.31 -13.92 -3.14
N ASP A 289 18.42 -12.88 -3.97
CA ASP A 289 18.54 -11.50 -3.50
C ASP A 289 17.22 -11.03 -2.90
N ILE A 290 16.09 -11.31 -3.56
CA ILE A 290 14.75 -10.99 -3.04
C ILE A 290 14.48 -11.69 -1.71
N LYS A 291 14.90 -12.96 -1.56
CA LYS A 291 14.83 -13.68 -0.29
C LYS A 291 15.63 -12.98 0.81
N ALA A 292 16.83 -12.49 0.51
CA ALA A 292 17.63 -11.73 1.47
C ALA A 292 16.92 -10.42 1.86
N ILE A 293 16.36 -9.70 0.88
CA ILE A 293 15.59 -8.48 1.12
C ILE A 293 14.36 -8.79 2.00
N ALA A 294 13.58 -9.82 1.68
CA ALA A 294 12.40 -10.20 2.45
C ALA A 294 12.75 -10.50 3.92
N LYS A 295 13.87 -11.19 4.18
CA LYS A 295 14.38 -11.43 5.54
C LYS A 295 14.78 -10.14 6.26
N VAL A 296 15.45 -9.22 5.58
CA VAL A 296 15.80 -7.91 6.14
C VAL A 296 14.53 -7.12 6.46
N ALA A 297 13.60 -7.03 5.51
CA ALA A 297 12.35 -6.27 5.61
C ALA A 297 11.47 -6.67 6.80
N THR A 298 11.60 -7.91 7.26
CA THR A 298 10.77 -8.51 8.31
C THR A 298 11.56 -8.89 9.57
N SER A 299 12.85 -8.52 9.62
CA SER A 299 13.69 -8.68 10.81
C SER A 299 13.09 -7.93 12.00
N PRO A 300 13.11 -8.48 13.23
CA PRO A 300 12.54 -7.81 14.41
C PRO A 300 13.31 -6.54 14.80
N ASN A 301 14.62 -6.50 14.57
CA ASN A 301 15.49 -5.40 15.00
C ASN A 301 16.29 -4.82 13.83
N PHE A 302 15.94 -3.61 13.38
CA PHE A 302 16.70 -2.93 12.31
C PHE A 302 17.95 -2.19 12.80
N GLU A 303 18.09 -2.02 14.11
CA GLU A 303 19.26 -1.36 14.71
C GLU A 303 20.46 -2.32 14.81
N GLU A 304 20.21 -3.62 14.73
CA GLU A 304 21.27 -4.61 14.73
C GLU A 304 22.12 -4.48 13.47
N ALA A 305 23.41 -4.20 13.68
CA ALA A 305 24.33 -3.87 12.61
C ALA A 305 24.45 -4.99 11.57
N THR A 306 24.29 -6.26 11.95
CA THR A 306 24.48 -7.43 11.07
C THR A 306 23.32 -7.68 10.11
N VAL A 307 22.14 -7.10 10.34
CA VAL A 307 20.91 -7.47 9.61
C VAL A 307 21.02 -7.20 8.11
N LEU A 308 21.67 -6.11 7.73
CA LEU A 308 21.86 -5.75 6.32
C LEU A 308 23.07 -6.41 5.66
N ASP A 309 24.04 -6.95 6.41
CA ASP A 309 25.29 -7.46 5.83
C ASP A 309 25.05 -8.56 4.77
N PRO A 310 24.17 -9.55 5.00
CA PRO A 310 23.87 -10.57 4.00
C PRO A 310 23.25 -10.04 2.71
N LEU A 311 22.68 -8.82 2.71
CA LEU A 311 22.14 -8.17 1.53
C LEU A 311 23.21 -7.34 0.80
N LEU A 312 24.02 -6.59 1.55
CA LEU A 312 25.06 -5.70 1.00
C LEU A 312 26.17 -6.46 0.27
N GLU A 313 26.45 -7.69 0.69
CA GLU A 313 27.43 -8.57 0.05
C GLU A 313 26.94 -9.19 -1.28
N ARG A 314 25.67 -8.99 -1.66
CA ARG A 314 25.09 -9.65 -2.84
C ARG A 314 25.24 -8.81 -4.10
N ASP A 315 25.69 -9.45 -5.17
CA ASP A 315 25.90 -8.83 -6.49
C ASP A 315 24.63 -8.15 -7.04
N GLY A 316 23.45 -8.74 -6.80
CA GLY A 316 22.18 -8.16 -7.25
C GLY A 316 21.86 -6.81 -6.60
N TRP A 317 22.16 -6.66 -5.30
CA TRP A 317 21.98 -5.40 -4.59
C TRP A 317 22.98 -4.34 -5.05
N GLN A 318 24.24 -4.73 -5.25
CA GLN A 318 25.30 -3.84 -5.75
C GLN A 318 24.99 -3.34 -7.16
N THR A 319 24.51 -4.23 -8.03
CA THR A 319 24.08 -3.87 -9.39
C THR A 319 22.90 -2.90 -9.37
N LEU A 320 21.89 -3.17 -8.52
CA LEU A 320 20.71 -2.31 -8.41
C LEU A 320 21.08 -0.89 -7.93
N THR A 321 21.93 -0.80 -6.91
CA THR A 321 22.38 0.50 -6.38
C THR A 321 23.28 1.25 -7.38
N ALA A 322 24.10 0.54 -8.16
CA ALA A 322 24.87 1.15 -9.26
C ALA A 322 23.95 1.72 -10.36
N VAL A 323 22.95 0.95 -10.81
CA VAL A 323 21.96 1.41 -11.79
C VAL A 323 21.15 2.60 -11.27
N ALA A 324 20.81 2.59 -9.97
CA ALA A 324 20.14 3.73 -9.35
C ALA A 324 21.03 4.99 -9.45
N VAL A 325 22.31 4.91 -9.09
CA VAL A 325 23.23 6.05 -9.16
C VAL A 325 23.38 6.58 -10.59
N GLU A 326 23.44 5.70 -11.59
CA GLU A 326 23.54 6.09 -13.00
C GLU A 326 22.25 6.70 -13.58
N SER A 327 21.09 6.20 -13.14
CA SER A 327 19.78 6.73 -13.54
C SER A 327 19.40 8.03 -12.83
N ALA A 328 20.15 8.43 -11.81
CA ALA A 328 19.92 9.69 -11.11
C ALA A 328 20.02 10.85 -12.12
N PRO A 329 19.04 11.77 -12.16
CA PRO A 329 19.15 12.95 -13.00
C PRO A 329 20.44 13.67 -12.61
N SER A 330 21.30 13.96 -13.59
CA SER A 330 22.55 14.67 -13.36
C SER A 330 22.21 15.88 -12.51
N LYS A 331 22.65 15.91 -11.25
CA LYS A 331 22.60 17.13 -10.46
C LYS A 331 23.24 18.15 -11.37
N SER A 332 22.47 19.12 -11.87
CA SER A 332 23.03 20.33 -12.46
C SER A 332 24.03 20.76 -11.41
N ARG A 333 25.32 20.58 -11.73
CA ARG A 333 26.35 21.21 -10.96
C ARG A 333 26.03 22.67 -11.20
N ASN A 334 25.35 23.29 -10.24
CA ASN A 334 25.54 24.70 -9.97
C ASN A 334 27.03 24.83 -9.58
N THR A 335 27.91 24.69 -10.56
CA THR A 335 29.09 25.52 -10.62
C THR A 335 28.52 26.92 -10.68
N GLY A 336 28.36 27.53 -9.50
CA GLY A 336 28.35 28.98 -9.43
C GLY A 336 29.50 29.42 -10.32
N SER A 337 29.16 30.15 -11.37
CA SER A 337 30.10 30.78 -12.27
C SER A 337 30.96 31.74 -11.44
N LEU A 338 32.00 31.21 -10.82
CA LEU A 338 33.21 31.95 -10.56
C LEU A 338 33.87 32.09 -11.93
N SER A 339 33.51 33.16 -12.62
CA SER A 339 34.23 33.67 -13.78
C SER A 339 35.67 33.95 -13.34
N ARG A 340 36.54 32.95 -13.50
CA ARG A 340 37.98 33.18 -13.67
C ARG A 340 38.16 33.73 -15.10
N PRO A 341 38.86 34.86 -15.28
CA PRO A 341 39.11 35.38 -16.60
C PRO A 341 40.03 34.39 -17.33
N MET A 342 39.60 33.93 -18.51
CA MET A 342 40.50 33.30 -19.45
C MET A 342 41.33 34.38 -20.11
N ASP A 343 42.62 34.10 -20.17
CA ASP A 343 43.67 34.84 -20.87
C ASP A 343 43.22 35.19 -22.30
N ASN A 344 43.25 36.49 -22.60
CA ASN A 344 43.16 37.01 -23.96
C ASN A 344 44.55 37.51 -24.36
N ASP A 345 45.45 36.58 -24.65
CA ASP A 345 46.72 36.89 -25.31
C ASP A 345 46.41 37.21 -26.78
N GLY A 346 46.42 38.51 -27.11
CA GLY A 346 46.25 38.93 -28.49
C GLY A 346 45.95 40.42 -28.66
N PHE A 347 46.85 41.30 -28.21
CA PHE A 347 47.17 42.52 -28.96
C PHE A 347 48.49 43.14 -28.44
N GLU A 348 49.39 43.46 -29.36
CA GLU A 348 50.71 44.07 -29.11
C GLU A 348 50.59 45.39 -28.33
N GLU A 349 51.27 45.49 -27.17
CA GLU A 349 51.51 46.76 -26.49
C GLU A 349 52.79 47.43 -26.99
N ILE A 350 52.66 48.73 -27.24
CA ILE A 350 53.58 49.65 -27.89
C ILE A 350 54.86 49.85 -27.04
N PRO A 351 56.07 49.94 -27.63
CA PRO A 351 57.31 50.11 -26.88
C PRO A 351 57.35 51.37 -25.99
N PRO A 352 57.97 51.29 -24.80
CA PRO A 352 57.91 52.30 -23.74
C PRO A 352 58.62 53.64 -24.00
N GLU A 353 59.13 53.88 -25.21
CA GLU A 353 59.77 55.15 -25.58
C GLU A 353 58.75 56.26 -25.94
N LEU A 354 57.46 55.93 -26.04
CA LEU A 354 56.38 56.85 -26.43
C LEU A 354 55.50 57.36 -25.28
N LEU A 355 55.66 56.84 -24.05
CA LEU A 355 54.88 57.26 -22.88
C LEU A 355 55.53 58.37 -22.05
N GLU A 356 56.80 58.71 -22.30
CA GLU A 356 57.48 59.83 -21.62
C GLU A 356 57.15 61.21 -22.21
N GLU A 357 56.41 61.28 -23.33
CA GLU A 357 56.11 62.53 -24.04
C GLU A 357 54.74 63.16 -23.69
N MET A 358 53.90 62.50 -22.87
CA MET A 358 52.52 62.96 -22.59
C MET A 358 52.19 63.13 -21.10
N GLY A 359 53.18 63.53 -20.29
CA GLY A 359 53.06 63.64 -18.83
C GLY A 359 51.73 64.18 -18.32
N MET A 360 51.08 63.43 -17.42
CA MET A 360 50.07 63.94 -16.49
C MET A 360 49.72 62.94 -15.37
N ASP A 361 49.57 63.51 -14.18
CA ASP A 361 49.61 62.89 -12.86
C ASP A 361 48.37 62.12 -12.39
N VAL A 362 48.64 61.28 -11.40
CA VAL A 362 47.74 60.48 -10.55
C VAL A 362 47.03 61.39 -9.55
N ASP A 363 45.70 61.28 -9.39
CA ASP A 363 45.13 61.50 -8.06
C ASP A 363 43.78 60.81 -7.77
N SER A 364 43.68 60.61 -6.47
CA SER A 364 42.78 59.91 -5.58
C SER A 364 41.32 60.34 -5.59
N GLY A 365 40.47 59.39 -5.19
CA GLY A 365 39.47 59.69 -4.15
C GLY A 365 38.00 59.53 -4.50
N SER A 366 37.28 59.02 -3.50
CA SER A 366 35.88 59.33 -3.18
C SER A 366 34.78 58.42 -3.77
N ARG A 367 34.24 57.56 -2.89
CA ARG A 367 32.83 57.15 -2.96
C ARG A 367 31.93 58.36 -2.70
N PRO A 368 30.73 58.37 -3.29
CA PRO A 368 29.57 58.51 -2.42
C PRO A 368 28.44 57.53 -2.74
N ARG A 369 27.70 57.18 -1.68
CA ARG A 369 26.35 56.63 -1.76
C ARG A 369 25.38 57.75 -2.10
N SER A 370 24.47 57.53 -3.03
CA SER A 370 23.17 58.20 -3.02
C SER A 370 22.09 57.28 -3.60
N ARG A 371 20.99 57.24 -2.84
CA ARG A 371 19.68 56.70 -3.22
C ARG A 371 19.13 57.52 -4.38
N LEU A 372 18.39 56.90 -5.30
CA LEU A 372 17.17 57.52 -5.80
C LEU A 372 16.14 56.46 -6.22
N ASP A 373 14.95 56.73 -5.73
CA ASP A 373 13.66 56.09 -5.95
C ASP A 373 13.12 56.52 -7.33
N THR A 374 12.55 55.59 -8.10
CA THR A 374 11.62 55.85 -9.22
C THR A 374 10.83 54.56 -9.47
N GLY A 375 9.54 54.54 -9.08
CA GLY A 375 8.58 53.50 -9.48
C GLY A 375 8.09 53.68 -10.92
N PRO A 376 6.88 53.21 -11.26
CA PRO A 376 6.33 51.87 -11.09
C PRO A 376 6.19 51.19 -12.47
N GLY A 377 6.71 49.97 -12.63
CA GLY A 377 6.62 49.19 -13.86
C GLY A 377 5.92 47.88 -13.61
N ALA A 378 4.61 47.83 -13.84
CA ALA A 378 3.80 46.63 -13.79
C ALA A 378 4.27 45.61 -14.84
N SER A 379 4.68 44.43 -14.36
CA SER A 379 4.62 43.17 -15.12
C SER A 379 4.22 42.07 -14.15
N THR A 380 2.92 41.99 -13.87
CA THR A 380 2.31 40.91 -13.10
C THR A 380 2.38 39.62 -13.91
N SER A 381 3.40 38.80 -13.66
CA SER A 381 3.28 37.36 -13.88
C SER A 381 2.29 36.81 -12.85
N SER A 382 1.03 36.67 -13.24
CA SER A 382 0.00 36.02 -12.45
C SER A 382 0.38 34.55 -12.25
N GLY A 383 1.08 34.26 -11.15
CA GLY A 383 1.27 32.89 -10.73
C GLY A 383 -0.08 32.29 -10.34
N THR A 384 -0.37 31.08 -10.80
CA THR A 384 -1.44 30.25 -10.26
C THR A 384 -0.84 29.22 -9.30
N LYS A 385 -1.59 28.85 -8.26
CA LYS A 385 -1.25 27.73 -7.37
C LYS A 385 -2.38 26.71 -7.37
N MET A 386 -2.03 25.44 -7.51
CA MET A 386 -3.00 24.35 -7.51
C MET A 386 -3.39 24.00 -6.08
N CYS A 387 -4.68 23.84 -5.83
CA CYS A 387 -5.18 23.38 -4.55
C CYS A 387 -4.74 21.92 -4.31
N PRO A 388 -4.07 21.61 -3.19
CA PRO A 388 -3.62 20.24 -2.90
C PRO A 388 -4.78 19.26 -2.62
N HIS A 389 -6.00 19.77 -2.45
CA HIS A 389 -7.17 18.97 -2.08
C HIS A 389 -8.11 18.66 -3.26
N CYS A 390 -8.33 19.63 -4.15
CA CYS A 390 -9.23 19.45 -5.29
C CYS A 390 -8.59 19.77 -6.65
N THR A 391 -7.28 20.06 -6.68
CA THR A 391 -6.47 20.35 -7.88
C THR A 391 -6.88 21.59 -8.68
N PHE A 392 -7.85 22.37 -8.20
CA PHE A 392 -8.27 23.62 -8.85
C PHE A 392 -7.12 24.64 -8.86
N GLU A 393 -6.94 25.35 -9.97
CA GLU A 393 -5.97 26.44 -10.09
C GLU A 393 -6.54 27.72 -9.47
N ASN A 394 -5.89 28.18 -8.41
CA ASN A 394 -6.27 29.40 -7.71
C ASN A 394 -5.23 30.48 -7.98
N ASP A 395 -5.60 31.75 -7.81
CA ASP A 395 -4.66 32.86 -7.87
C ASP A 395 -3.54 32.68 -6.83
N ALA A 396 -2.29 33.04 -7.15
CA ALA A 396 -1.16 32.92 -6.21
C ALA A 396 -1.39 33.68 -4.90
N SER A 397 -2.24 34.71 -4.88
CA SER A 397 -2.58 35.49 -3.69
C SER A 397 -3.70 34.88 -2.83
N ALA A 398 -4.42 33.86 -3.32
CA ALA A 398 -5.53 33.24 -2.60
C ALA A 398 -5.03 32.47 -1.36
N ARG A 399 -5.70 32.61 -0.21
CA ARG A 399 -5.36 31.86 1.01
C ARG A 399 -6.11 30.55 1.15
N ASP A 400 -7.35 30.54 0.67
CA ASP A 400 -8.24 29.39 0.66
C ASP A 400 -8.71 29.14 -0.78
N CYS A 401 -9.03 27.89 -1.10
CA CYS A 401 -9.42 27.48 -2.44
C CYS A 401 -10.81 27.97 -2.79
N GLU A 402 -10.97 28.59 -3.96
CA GLU A 402 -12.24 29.15 -4.43
C GLU A 402 -13.32 28.08 -4.65
N VAL A 403 -12.92 26.83 -4.91
CA VAL A 403 -13.86 25.72 -5.19
C VAL A 403 -14.20 24.90 -3.96
N CYS A 404 -13.22 24.59 -3.11
CA CYS A 404 -13.45 23.70 -1.95
C CYS A 404 -13.39 24.41 -0.60
N GLY A 405 -13.00 25.69 -0.55
CA GLY A 405 -12.92 26.49 0.69
C GLY A 405 -11.83 26.06 1.67
N LEU A 406 -10.94 25.14 1.26
CA LEU A 406 -9.84 24.66 2.09
C LEU A 406 -8.55 25.48 1.85
N PRO A 407 -7.67 25.60 2.85
CA PRO A 407 -6.42 26.35 2.72
C PRO A 407 -5.54 25.87 1.54
N LEU A 408 -4.91 26.82 0.85
CA LEU A 408 -4.07 26.61 -0.36
C LEU A 408 -2.58 26.56 -0.11
#